data_AF-A0A1B9E043-F1
#
_entry.id   AF-A0A1B9E043-F1
#
_cell.length_a   1.000
_cell.length_b   1.000
_cell.length_c   1.000
_cell.angle_alpha   90.00
_cell.angle_beta   90.00
_cell.angle_gamma   90.00
#
_symmetry.space_group_name_H-M   'P 1'
#
loop_
_entity.id
_entity.type
_entity.pdbx_description
1 polymer ?
#
loop_
_entity_poly.entity_id
_entity_poly.type
_entity_poly.pdbx_seq_one_letter_code
_entity_poly.pdbx_strand_id
1 'polypeptide(L)'
;MTETEFEKSFQKSKQILFFKAEDYSIEPPVVSIVFDKYTDGMEAYEYLLKNLTKDEISLVFRVISNTKISLTLIDKKESKVYNIDNLNFNKTEYDDFRNNGDFGKYCVFCISEIVKNQVVFRLTEGTSPLMVSELNFSQ
;
A
#
# COMPACT_ATOMS: atom_id res chain seq x y z
N MET A 1 14.46 -3.95 11.19
CA MET A 1 14.82 -3.37 9.88
C MET A 1 15.05 -1.89 10.06
N THR A 2 16.13 -1.35 9.47
CA THR A 2 16.41 0.09 9.43
C THR A 2 15.55 0.78 8.36
N GLU A 3 15.34 2.09 8.46
CA GLU A 3 14.62 2.87 7.44
C GLU A 3 15.23 2.69 6.06
N THR A 4 16.56 2.77 5.97
CA THR A 4 17.31 2.57 4.72
C THR A 4 17.10 1.20 4.09
N GLU A 5 16.99 0.12 4.87
CA GLU A 5 16.73 -1.23 4.36
C GLU A 5 15.31 -1.36 3.83
N PHE A 6 14.35 -0.82 4.57
CA PHE A 6 12.94 -0.80 4.17
C PHE A 6 12.76 -0.05 2.85
N GLU A 7 13.26 1.18 2.79
CA GLU A 7 13.12 2.03 1.61
C GLU A 7 13.84 1.41 0.41
N LYS A 8 15.04 0.82 0.58
CA LYS A 8 15.72 0.10 -0.52
C LYS A 8 14.91 -1.07 -1.07
N SER A 9 14.15 -1.77 -0.22
CA SER A 9 13.27 -2.86 -0.65
C SER A 9 12.07 -2.30 -1.41
N PHE A 10 11.29 -1.40 -0.81
CA PHE A 10 10.07 -0.88 -1.42
C PHE A 10 10.30 0.07 -2.61
N GLN A 11 11.44 0.76 -2.68
CA GLN A 11 11.75 1.66 -3.80
C GLN A 11 11.98 0.93 -5.13
N LYS A 12 12.09 -0.40 -5.11
CA LYS A 12 12.07 -1.24 -6.33
C LYS A 12 10.69 -1.39 -6.94
N SER A 13 9.63 -1.00 -6.23
CA SER A 13 8.28 -1.00 -6.76
C SER A 13 8.12 -0.01 -7.92
N LYS A 14 7.15 -0.31 -8.80
CA LYS A 14 6.93 0.44 -10.04
C LYS A 14 5.69 1.30 -10.00
N GLN A 15 4.67 0.81 -9.31
CA GLN A 15 3.36 1.40 -9.34
C GLN A 15 2.58 1.06 -8.08
N ILE A 16 1.55 1.84 -7.85
CA ILE A 16 0.53 1.61 -6.85
C ILE A 16 -0.82 1.47 -7.55
N LEU A 17 -1.59 0.50 -7.11
CA LEU A 17 -2.94 0.23 -7.61
C LEU A 17 -3.95 0.44 -6.50
N PHE A 18 -5.11 0.98 -6.88
CA PHE A 18 -6.21 1.29 -5.98
C PHE A 18 -7.44 0.48 -6.41
N PHE A 19 -7.94 -0.37 -5.54
CA PHE A 19 -9.15 -1.17 -5.79
C PHE A 19 -10.23 -0.77 -4.78
N LYS A 20 -11.40 -0.42 -5.28
CA LYS A 20 -12.59 -0.24 -4.47
C LYS A 20 -13.21 -1.58 -4.11
N ALA A 21 -13.92 -1.64 -2.99
CA ALA A 21 -14.84 -2.73 -2.71
C ALA A 21 -16.13 -2.53 -3.50
N GLU A 22 -16.80 -3.61 -3.90
CA GLU A 22 -18.17 -3.53 -4.42
C GLU A 22 -19.17 -3.25 -3.28
N ASP A 23 -18.93 -3.87 -2.12
CA ASP A 23 -19.70 -3.67 -0.89
C ASP A 23 -18.74 -3.55 0.32
N TYR A 24 -18.62 -2.32 0.83
CA TYR A 24 -17.74 -1.97 1.95
C TYR A 24 -18.18 -2.57 3.30
N SER A 25 -19.39 -3.13 3.39
CA SER A 25 -19.84 -3.88 4.56
C SER A 25 -19.36 -5.33 4.56
N ILE A 26 -18.98 -5.86 3.39
CA ILE A 26 -18.52 -7.23 3.19
C ILE A 26 -17.00 -7.30 3.11
N GLU A 27 -16.39 -6.40 2.32
CA GLU A 27 -14.95 -6.40 2.08
C GLU A 27 -14.34 -4.99 2.14
N PRO A 28 -13.12 -4.87 2.66
CA PRO A 28 -12.39 -3.61 2.63
C PRO A 28 -11.84 -3.30 1.22
N PRO A 29 -11.66 -2.03 0.86
CA PRO A 29 -10.92 -1.65 -0.34
C PRO A 29 -9.44 -2.05 -0.21
N VAL A 30 -8.71 -2.07 -1.33
CA VAL A 30 -7.32 -2.54 -1.40
C VAL A 30 -6.39 -1.50 -2.01
N VAL A 31 -5.24 -1.30 -1.38
CA VAL A 31 -4.09 -0.59 -1.93
C VAL A 31 -2.96 -1.59 -2.12
N SER A 32 -2.44 -1.67 -3.34
CA SER A 32 -1.40 -2.63 -3.69
C SER A 32 -0.16 -1.96 -4.27
N ILE A 33 1.00 -2.23 -3.67
CA ILE A 33 2.30 -1.86 -4.25
C ILE A 33 2.76 -2.97 -5.17
N VAL A 34 3.11 -2.61 -6.41
CA VAL A 34 3.45 -3.59 -7.45
C VAL A 34 4.93 -3.57 -7.74
N PHE A 35 5.51 -4.76 -7.76
CA PHE A 35 6.91 -5.01 -8.09
C PHE A 35 7.02 -5.81 -9.41
N ASP A 36 8.20 -5.74 -10.05
CA ASP A 36 8.52 -6.66 -11.15
C ASP A 36 8.62 -8.11 -10.65
N LYS A 37 9.13 -8.29 -9.43
CA LYS A 37 9.15 -9.54 -8.68
C LYS A 37 8.70 -9.26 -7.26
N TYR A 38 7.65 -9.91 -6.79
CA TYR A 38 7.12 -9.65 -5.44
C TYR A 38 8.16 -9.84 -4.33
N THR A 39 9.14 -10.72 -4.55
CA THR A 39 10.23 -11.00 -3.60
C THR A 39 11.07 -9.77 -3.26
N ASP A 40 11.09 -8.76 -4.13
CA ASP A 40 11.83 -7.51 -3.88
C ASP A 40 11.24 -6.67 -2.74
N GLY A 41 9.92 -6.76 -2.52
CA GLY A 41 9.20 -6.05 -1.46
C GLY A 41 8.83 -6.92 -0.25
N MET A 42 9.02 -8.24 -0.34
CA MET A 42 8.49 -9.18 0.64
C MET A 42 9.08 -8.97 2.05
N GLU A 43 10.38 -8.76 2.17
CA GLU A 43 11.04 -8.62 3.48
C GLU A 43 10.48 -7.43 4.28
N ALA A 44 10.32 -6.28 3.62
CA ALA A 44 9.77 -5.09 4.23
C ALA A 44 8.25 -5.21 4.47
N TYR A 45 7.52 -5.93 3.60
CA TYR A 45 6.09 -6.19 3.83
C TYR A 45 5.87 -7.13 5.03
N GLU A 46 6.70 -8.16 5.17
CA GLU A 46 6.70 -9.03 6.34
C GLU A 46 7.07 -8.29 7.62
N TYR A 47 7.99 -7.32 7.56
CA TYR A 47 8.27 -6.44 8.70
C TYR A 47 7.00 -5.71 9.15
N LEU A 48 6.23 -5.11 8.23
CA LEU A 48 4.97 -4.45 8.58
C LEU A 48 3.99 -5.44 9.22
N LEU A 49 3.76 -6.60 8.57
CA LEU A 49 2.82 -7.63 9.03
C LEU A 49 3.14 -8.16 10.44
N LYS A 50 4.43 -8.33 10.75
CA LYS A 50 4.87 -8.93 12.02
C LYS A 50 4.94 -7.92 13.17
N ASN A 51 5.10 -6.63 12.88
CA ASN A 51 5.42 -5.63 13.90
C ASN A 51 4.32 -4.61 14.17
N LEU A 52 3.39 -4.43 13.22
CA LEU A 52 2.38 -3.38 13.27
C LEU A 52 0.97 -3.96 13.19
N THR A 53 0.08 -3.40 14.01
CA THR A 53 -1.36 -3.59 13.89
C THR A 53 -1.97 -2.52 12.98
N LYS A 54 -3.24 -2.72 12.63
CA LYS A 54 -3.96 -1.84 11.71
C LYS A 54 -4.09 -0.38 12.15
N ASP A 55 -4.07 -0.13 13.45
CA ASP A 55 -4.21 1.20 14.03
C ASP A 55 -2.84 1.87 14.27
N GLU A 56 -1.75 1.10 14.16
CA GLU A 56 -0.36 1.54 14.35
C GLU A 56 0.33 1.94 13.04
N ILE A 57 -0.36 1.84 11.91
CA ILE A 57 0.14 2.21 10.59
C ILE A 57 -0.77 3.24 9.92
N SER A 58 -0.18 4.16 9.17
CA SER A 58 -0.93 5.09 8.31
C SER A 58 -0.29 5.21 6.94
N LEU A 59 -1.14 5.34 5.93
CA LEU A 59 -0.72 5.60 4.55
C LEU A 59 -0.99 7.06 4.22
N VAL A 60 0.03 7.76 3.72
CA VAL A 60 -0.14 9.12 3.18
C VAL A 60 0.21 9.09 1.70
N PHE A 61 -0.77 9.45 0.88
CA PHE A 61 -0.62 9.53 -0.57
C PHE A 61 -0.37 10.97 -0.98
N ARG A 62 0.66 11.18 -1.80
CA ARG A 62 1.02 12.49 -2.34
C ARG A 62 1.14 12.43 -3.85
N VAL A 63 0.18 13.04 -4.54
CA VAL A 63 0.22 13.14 -6.01
C VAL A 63 1.33 14.10 -6.42
N ILE A 64 2.27 13.62 -7.24
CA ILE A 64 3.38 14.42 -7.79
C ILE A 64 2.99 14.98 -9.16
N SER A 65 2.30 14.18 -9.97
CA SER A 65 1.78 14.55 -11.29
C SER A 65 0.58 13.68 -11.66
N ASN A 66 0.00 13.86 -12.84
CA ASN A 66 -1.13 13.06 -13.32
C ASN A 66 -0.82 11.55 -13.46
N THR A 67 0.45 11.16 -13.46
CA THR A 67 0.87 9.76 -13.60
C THR A 67 1.79 9.29 -12.47
N LYS A 68 2.18 10.18 -11.55
CA LYS A 68 3.14 9.91 -10.48
C LYS A 68 2.61 10.24 -9.10
N ILE A 69 2.86 9.36 -8.15
CA ILE A 69 2.46 9.50 -6.74
C ILE A 69 3.58 8.97 -5.84
N SER A 70 3.70 9.55 -4.64
CA SER A 70 4.49 9.00 -3.55
C SER A 70 3.56 8.41 -2.49
N LEU A 71 4.01 7.33 -1.87
CA LEU A 71 3.42 6.77 -0.67
C LEU A 71 4.38 6.96 0.49
N THR A 72 3.89 7.54 1.58
CA THR A 72 4.55 7.52 2.88
C THR A 72 3.82 6.57 3.80
N LEU A 73 4.56 5.65 4.41
CA LEU A 73 4.10 4.76 5.48
C LEU A 73 4.57 5.33 6.82
N ILE A 74 3.65 5.57 7.74
CA ILE A 74 3.96 6.01 9.10
C ILE A 74 3.76 4.83 10.04
N ASP A 75 4.84 4.41 10.68
CA ASP A 75 4.83 3.49 11.83
C ASP A 75 4.68 4.33 13.10
N LYS A 76 3.46 4.34 13.64
CA LYS A 76 3.12 5.13 14.84
C LYS A 76 3.73 4.55 16.11
N LYS A 77 3.96 3.24 16.13
CA LYS A 77 4.48 2.53 17.30
C LYS A 77 5.92 2.91 17.58
N GLU A 78 6.74 2.94 16.53
CA GLU A 78 8.17 3.25 16.61
C GLU A 78 8.51 4.69 16.18
N SER A 79 7.50 5.49 15.83
CA SER A 79 7.66 6.85 15.29
C SER A 79 8.58 6.93 14.07
N LYS A 80 8.48 5.93 13.17
CA LYS A 80 9.27 5.85 11.94
C LYS A 80 8.44 6.23 10.74
N VAL A 81 9.12 6.77 9.72
CA VAL A 81 8.51 7.19 8.47
C VAL A 81 9.29 6.57 7.32
N TYR A 82 8.57 5.90 6.42
CA TYR A 82 9.16 5.26 5.25
C TYR A 82 8.55 5.86 3.99
N ASN A 83 9.39 6.36 3.09
CA ASN A 83 8.94 6.97 1.84
C ASN A 83 9.17 6.06 0.65
N ILE A 84 8.20 6.05 -0.26
CA ILE A 84 8.23 5.31 -1.51
C ILE A 84 7.84 6.28 -2.60
N ASP A 85 8.84 6.73 -3.36
CA ASP A 85 8.66 7.84 -4.27
C ASP A 85 8.45 7.40 -5.72
N ASN A 86 7.79 8.26 -6.49
CA ASN A 86 7.73 8.21 -7.95
C ASN A 86 7.05 6.96 -8.54
N LEU A 87 6.07 6.42 -7.82
CA LEU A 87 5.23 5.30 -8.25
C LEU A 87 4.34 5.74 -9.41
N ASN A 88 4.19 4.89 -10.43
CA ASN A 88 3.13 5.08 -11.41
C ASN A 88 1.76 4.81 -10.76
N PHE A 89 0.72 5.51 -11.18
CA PHE A 89 -0.65 5.22 -10.76
C PHE A 89 -1.65 5.68 -11.82
N ASN A 90 -2.86 5.14 -11.77
CA ASN A 90 -3.99 5.62 -12.55
C ASN A 90 -4.75 6.67 -11.73
N LYS A 91 -4.77 7.91 -12.23
CA LYS A 91 -5.43 9.02 -11.54
C LYS A 91 -6.94 8.82 -11.38
N THR A 92 -7.61 8.25 -12.38
CA THR A 92 -9.06 7.98 -12.29
C THR A 92 -9.34 6.96 -11.19
N GLU A 93 -8.59 5.86 -11.13
CA GLU A 93 -8.74 4.84 -10.07
C GLU A 93 -8.48 5.43 -8.69
N TYR A 94 -7.45 6.29 -8.55
CA TYR A 94 -7.15 6.99 -7.30
C TYR A 94 -8.26 7.96 -6.88
N ASP A 95 -8.73 8.81 -7.80
CA ASP A 95 -9.79 9.78 -7.52
C ASP A 95 -11.09 9.05 -7.15
N ASP A 96 -11.43 7.98 -7.87
CA ASP A 96 -12.58 7.11 -7.55
C ASP A 96 -12.42 6.44 -6.18
N PHE A 97 -11.24 5.90 -5.88
CA PHE A 97 -10.94 5.28 -4.59
C PHE A 97 -11.08 6.30 -3.45
N ARG A 98 -10.51 7.50 -3.61
CA ARG A 98 -10.56 8.59 -2.63
C ARG A 98 -11.98 9.09 -2.38
N ASN A 99 -12.77 9.25 -3.43
CA ASN A 99 -14.09 9.88 -3.35
C ASN A 99 -15.19 8.96 -2.82
N ASN A 100 -15.01 7.63 -2.88
CA ASN A 100 -15.94 6.65 -2.33
C ASN A 100 -15.78 6.49 -0.81
N GLY A 101 -15.82 7.62 -0.09
CA GLY A 101 -15.46 7.81 1.32
C GLY A 101 -16.17 6.98 2.39
N ASP A 102 -16.96 5.97 2.03
CA ASP A 102 -17.40 4.90 2.94
C ASP A 102 -16.28 3.89 3.18
N PHE A 103 -15.06 4.37 3.44
CA PHE A 103 -13.96 3.54 3.91
C PHE A 103 -14.41 2.89 5.21
N GLY A 104 -14.84 1.63 5.15
CA GLY A 104 -15.33 0.86 6.28
C GLY A 104 -14.23 0.62 7.29
N LYS A 105 -13.90 1.61 8.12
CA LYS A 105 -12.84 1.64 9.16
C LYS A 105 -11.41 1.28 8.71
N TYR A 106 -11.21 0.51 7.64
CA TYR A 106 -9.96 -0.14 7.29
C TYR A 106 -9.83 -0.35 5.77
N CYS A 107 -8.59 -0.35 5.30
CA CYS A 107 -8.15 -0.73 3.96
C CYS A 107 -7.18 -1.90 4.05
N VAL A 108 -7.16 -2.78 3.06
CA VAL A 108 -6.08 -3.76 2.92
C VAL A 108 -4.90 -3.09 2.23
N PHE A 109 -3.71 -3.21 2.80
CA PHE A 109 -2.44 -2.89 2.17
C PHE A 109 -1.72 -4.19 1.84
N CYS A 110 -1.29 -4.34 0.60
CA CYS A 110 -0.58 -5.54 0.16
C CYS A 110 0.47 -5.25 -0.91
N ILE A 111 1.22 -6.29 -1.25
CA ILE A 111 2.14 -6.28 -2.39
C ILE A 111 1.65 -7.22 -3.49
N SER A 112 2.00 -6.91 -4.72
CA SER A 112 1.68 -7.74 -5.88
C SER A 112 2.77 -7.68 -6.95
N GLU A 113 2.60 -8.52 -7.97
CA GLU A 113 3.40 -8.49 -9.20
C GLU A 113 2.49 -8.57 -10.42
N ILE A 114 2.97 -8.10 -11.58
CA ILE A 114 2.27 -8.31 -12.86
C ILE A 114 2.86 -9.53 -13.54
N VAL A 115 2.02 -10.54 -13.75
CA VAL A 115 2.36 -11.75 -14.52
C VAL A 115 1.40 -11.84 -15.71
N LYS A 116 1.93 -11.86 -16.94
CA LYS A 116 1.11 -11.93 -18.17
C LYS A 116 -0.01 -10.88 -18.21
N ASN A 117 0.31 -9.63 -17.85
CA ASN A 117 -0.64 -8.51 -17.76
C ASN A 117 -1.77 -8.67 -16.74
N GLN A 118 -1.65 -9.62 -15.80
CA GLN A 118 -2.58 -9.78 -14.69
C GLN A 118 -1.88 -9.43 -13.38
N VAL A 119 -2.60 -8.73 -12.51
CA VAL A 119 -2.14 -8.45 -11.15
C VAL A 119 -2.30 -9.72 -10.33
N VAL A 120 -1.21 -10.17 -9.74
CA VAL A 120 -1.21 -11.35 -8.88
C VAL A 120 -0.82 -10.94 -7.47
N PHE A 121 -1.78 -11.00 -6.56
CA PHE A 121 -1.54 -10.76 -5.14
C PHE A 121 -0.75 -11.92 -4.54
N ARG A 122 0.20 -11.58 -3.68
CA ARG A 122 1.01 -12.54 -2.95
C ARG A 122 0.79 -12.33 -1.47
N LEU A 123 0.36 -13.39 -0.80
CA LEU A 123 0.24 -13.43 0.65
C LEU A 123 1.37 -14.29 1.20
N THR A 124 1.93 -13.90 2.33
CA THR A 124 2.82 -14.76 3.10
C THR A 124 1.97 -15.86 3.73
N GLU A 125 2.35 -17.13 3.55
CA GLU A 125 1.58 -18.27 4.06
C GLU A 125 1.27 -18.11 5.55
N GLY A 126 0.01 -18.37 5.93
CA GLY A 126 -0.43 -18.32 7.32
C GLY A 126 -0.57 -16.91 7.92
N THR A 127 -0.37 -15.85 7.14
CA THR A 127 -0.57 -14.47 7.61
C THR A 127 -1.82 -13.83 7.00
N SER A 128 -2.55 -13.09 7.82
CA SER A 128 -3.64 -12.22 7.35
C SER A 128 -3.05 -11.02 6.61
N PRO A 129 -3.75 -10.46 5.60
CA PRO A 129 -3.30 -9.24 4.92
C PRO A 129 -3.17 -8.07 5.91
N LEU A 130 -2.28 -7.12 5.61
CA LEU A 130 -2.11 -5.95 6.46
C LEU A 130 -3.34 -5.05 6.31
N MET A 131 -4.06 -4.86 7.40
CA MET A 131 -5.14 -3.87 7.46
C MET A 131 -4.54 -2.52 7.87
N VAL A 132 -5.07 -1.42 7.36
CA VAL A 132 -4.65 -0.05 7.71
C VAL A 132 -5.90 0.80 7.97
N SER A 133 -5.97 1.44 9.13
CA SER A 133 -7.15 2.21 9.56
C SER A 133 -7.14 3.67 9.11
N GLU A 134 -5.98 4.19 8.68
CA GLU A 134 -5.81 5.61 8.40
C GLU A 134 -5.14 5.85 7.04
N LEU A 135 -5.90 6.48 6.16
CA LEU A 135 -5.50 6.89 4.81
C LEU A 135 -5.57 8.41 4.72
N ASN A 136 -4.45 9.05 4.41
CA ASN A 136 -4.35 10.49 4.23
C ASN A 136 -4.08 10.82 2.76
N PHE A 137 -4.93 11.65 2.17
CA PHE A 137 -4.78 12.09 0.78
C PHE A 137 -4.31 13.53 0.77
N SER A 138 -2.98 13.72 0.67
CA SER A 138 -2.40 15.06 0.60
C SER A 138 -2.70 15.72 -0.75
N GLN A 139 -3.05 17.01 -0.71
CA GLN A 139 -3.47 17.80 -1.88
C GLN A 139 -2.28 18.16 -2.78
#